data_AF-A0A1G1F7W1-F1
#
_entry.id   AF-A0A1G1F7W1-F1
#
_cell.length_a   1.000
_cell.length_b   1.000
_cell.length_c   1.000
_cell.angle_alpha   90.00
_cell.angle_beta   90.00
_cell.angle_gamma   90.00
#
_symmetry.space_group_name_H-M   'P 1'
#
loop_
_entity.id
_entity.type
_entity.pdbx_description
1 polymer ?
#
loop_
_entity_poly.entity_id
_entity_poly.type
_entity_poly.pdbx_seq_one_letter_code
_entity_poly.pdbx_strand_id
1 'polypeptide(L)' 'MGYGWGMGFGWLIMIIFWGLVILGIAYIVKSLAGGVKKEEKDTTPVEILKKRYAKGEITKDEFEKMKDDLKKE' A
#
# COMPACT_ATOMS: atom_id res chain seq x y z
N MET A 1 54.68 -11.33 6.31
CA MET A 1 53.44 -11.94 5.78
C MET A 1 52.30 -11.47 6.66
N GLY A 2 51.47 -10.54 6.21
CA GLY A 2 50.47 -9.91 7.07
C GLY A 2 49.44 -9.09 6.31
N TYR A 3 48.78 -9.73 5.34
CA TYR A 3 47.60 -9.17 4.69
C TYR A 3 46.54 -10.28 4.68
N GLY A 4 45.44 -10.11 5.42
CA GLY A 4 44.36 -11.11 5.31
C GLY A 4 43.24 -11.09 6.35
N TRP A 5 43.27 -10.25 7.39
CA TRP A 5 42.21 -10.26 8.42
C TRP A 5 41.38 -8.98 8.53
N GLY A 6 41.67 -7.94 7.73
CA GLY A 6 40.90 -6.69 7.69
C GLY A 6 39.94 -6.57 6.50
N MET A 7 40.17 -7.31 5.41
CA MET A 7 39.37 -7.19 4.17
C MET A 7 38.07 -7.99 4.18
N GLY A 8 37.94 -8.98 5.07
CA GLY A 8 36.81 -9.92 5.13
C GLY A 8 35.67 -9.51 6.05
N PHE A 9 35.88 -8.55 6.96
CA PHE A 9 34.82 -8.08 7.86
C PHE A 9 34.18 -6.78 7.38
N GLY A 10 34.98 -5.92 6.73
CA GLY A 10 34.52 -4.64 6.20
C GLY A 10 33.42 -4.79 5.14
N TRP A 11 33.59 -5.69 4.16
CA TRP A 11 32.60 -5.92 3.10
C TRP A 11 31.27 -6.48 3.63
N LEU A 12 31.34 -7.33 4.66
CA LEU A 12 30.16 -7.91 5.28
C LEU A 12 29.33 -6.84 6.02
N ILE A 13 29.99 -5.99 6.80
CA ILE A 13 29.36 -4.84 7.46
C ILE A 13 28.79 -3.88 6.41
N MET A 14 29.48 -3.67 5.29
CA MET A 14 29.03 -2.84 4.17
C MET A 14 27.71 -3.35 3.58
N ILE A 15 27.60 -4.66 3.32
CA ILE A 15 26.38 -5.29 2.79
C ILE A 15 25.23 -5.18 3.80
N ILE A 16 25.50 -5.47 5.07
CA ILE A 16 24.49 -5.36 6.13
C ILE A 16 24.00 -3.91 6.27
N PHE A 17 24.92 -2.95 6.21
CA PHE A 17 24.61 -1.52 6.27
C PHE A 17 23.69 -1.11 5.13
N TRP A 18 24.02 -1.45 3.88
CA TRP A 18 23.13 -1.18 2.74
C TRP A 18 21.79 -1.91 2.84
N GLY A 19 21.79 -3.16 3.31
CA GLY A 19 20.55 -3.92 3.55
C GLY A 19 19.63 -3.21 4.54
N LEU A 20 20.17 -2.73 5.65
CA LEU A 20 19.43 -1.96 6.65
C LEU A 20 18.95 -0.62 6.11
N VAL A 21 19.76 0.10 5.33
CA VAL A 21 19.37 1.36 4.68
C VAL A 21 18.18 1.13 3.74
N ILE A 22 18.25 0.11 2.87
CA ILE A 22 17.17 -0.22 1.95
C ILE A 22 15.90 -0.64 2.71
N LEU A 23 16.03 -1.47 3.75
CA LEU A 23 14.90 -1.87 4.59
C LEU A 23 14.27 -0.68 5.30
N GLY A 24 15.08 0.24 5.82
CA GLY A 24 14.61 1.48 6.47
C GLY A 24 13.83 2.36 5.51
N ILE A 25 14.38 2.60 4.31
CA ILE A 25 13.70 3.37 3.26
C ILE A 25 12.42 2.67 2.83
N ALA A 26 12.45 1.35 2.59
CA ALA A 26 11.28 0.57 2.22
C ALA A 26 10.20 0.60 3.31
N TYR A 27 10.57 0.57 4.60
CA TYR A 27 9.63 0.68 5.71
C TYR A 27 8.99 2.06 5.78
N ILE A 28 9.76 3.14 5.60
CA ILE A 28 9.25 4.51 5.56
C ILE A 28 8.32 4.70 4.37
N VAL A 29 8.74 4.26 3.17
CA VAL A 29 7.91 4.33 1.95
C VAL A 29 6.65 3.48 2.11
N LYS A 30 6.73 2.28 2.69
CA LYS A 30 5.56 1.43 2.96
C LYS A 30 4.65 2.01 4.03
N SER A 31 5.18 2.73 5.02
CA SER A 31 4.38 3.40 6.04
C SER A 31 3.65 4.61 5.45
N LEU A 32 4.33 5.41 4.62
CA LEU A 32 3.76 6.56 3.91
C LEU A 32 2.77 6.12 2.80
N ALA A 33 3.11 5.08 2.04
CA ALA A 33 2.24 4.49 1.01
C ALA A 33 1.15 3.59 1.60
N GLY A 34 1.30 3.13 2.85
CA GLY A 34 0.33 2.33 3.59
C GLY A 34 -0.92 3.10 3.98
N GLY A 35 -0.89 4.44 3.92
CA GLY A 35 -2.08 5.29 3.98
C GLY A 35 -2.88 5.36 2.69
N VAL A 36 -2.34 4.88 1.55
CA VAL A 36 -2.96 5.06 0.22
C VAL A 36 -3.23 3.74 -0.51
N LYS A 37 -2.67 2.60 -0.08
CA LYS A 37 -2.85 1.32 -0.81
C LYS A 37 -3.17 0.14 0.08
N LYS A 38 -4.41 0.11 0.58
CA LYS A 38 -5.11 -1.15 0.87
C LYS A 38 -6.64 -1.08 0.73
N GLU A 39 -7.15 -0.21 -0.15
CA GLU A 39 -8.55 -0.22 -0.63
C GLU A 39 -8.63 -0.49 -2.14
N GLU A 40 -7.64 -1.17 -2.75
CA GLU A 40 -7.66 -1.48 -4.19
C GLU A 40 -7.93 -2.95 -4.51
N LYS A 41 -8.48 -3.73 -3.56
CA LYS A 41 -8.93 -5.10 -3.86
C LYS A 41 -10.38 -5.41 -3.50
N ASP A 42 -11.00 -4.58 -2.67
CA ASP A 42 -12.38 -4.77 -2.23
C ASP A 42 -13.13 -3.44 -2.23
N THR A 43 -13.00 -2.60 -3.28
CA THR A 43 -14.00 -1.54 -3.47
C THR A 43 -15.30 -2.24 -3.76
N THR A 44 -16.05 -2.54 -2.71
CA THR A 44 -17.38 -3.12 -2.82
C THR A 44 -18.16 -2.25 -3.80
N PRO A 45 -19.03 -2.83 -4.64
CA PRO A 45 -19.83 -2.05 -5.57
C PRO A 45 -20.54 -0.86 -4.89
N VAL A 46 -20.87 -1.00 -3.60
CA VAL A 46 -21.41 0.05 -2.71
C VAL A 46 -20.46 1.26 -2.53
N GLU A 47 -19.15 1.07 -2.43
CA GLU A 47 -18.18 2.17 -2.31
C GLU A 47 -18.01 2.96 -3.60
N ILE A 48 -18.08 2.29 -4.75
CA ILE A 48 -18.09 2.95 -6.07
C ILE A 48 -19.35 3.82 -6.20
N LEU A 49 -20.51 3.28 -5.79
CA LEU A 49 -21.77 4.04 -5.77
C LEU A 49 -21.69 5.25 -4.85
N LYS A 50 -21.14 5.09 -3.64
CA LYS A 50 -20.98 6.17 -2.66
C LYS A 50 -20.08 7.28 -3.19
N LYS A 51 -19.01 6.95 -3.91
CA LYS A 51 -18.10 7.92 -4.55
C LYS A 51 -18.80 8.72 -5.65
N ARG A 52 -19.64 8.09 -6.46
CA ARG A 52 -20.44 8.77 -7.51
C ARG A 52 -21.55 9.63 -6.94
N TYR A 53 -22.19 9.18 -5.86
CA TYR A 53 -23.18 9.96 -5.12
C TYR A 53 -22.55 11.22 -4.50
N ALA A 54 -21.38 11.09 -3.88
CA ALA A 54 -20.64 12.23 -3.31
C ALA A 54 -20.16 13.23 -4.39
N LYS A 55 -19.93 12.75 -5.62
CA LYS A 55 -19.64 13.61 -6.78
C LYS A 55 -20.90 14.25 -7.38
N GLY A 56 -22.10 13.85 -6.96
CA GLY A 56 -23.36 14.30 -7.55
C GLY A 56 -23.65 13.73 -8.94
N GLU A 57 -22.94 12.67 -9.35
CA GLU A 57 -23.12 12.01 -10.65
C GLU A 57 -24.35 11.09 -10.67
N ILE A 58 -24.84 10.68 -9.49
CA ILE A 58 -26.05 9.88 -9.32
C ILE A 58 -26.95 10.50 -8.26
N THR A 59 -28.25 10.36 -8.46
CA THR A 59 -29.27 10.82 -7.51
C THR A 59 -29.47 9.83 -6.37
N LYS A 60 -30.11 10.27 -5.28
CA LYS A 60 -30.37 9.41 -4.11
C LYS A 60 -31.21 8.18 -4.49
N ASP A 61 -32.20 8.34 -5.36
CA ASP A 61 -33.04 7.25 -5.85
C ASP A 61 -32.24 6.17 -6.61
N GLU A 62 -31.26 6.57 -7.43
CA GLU A 62 -30.39 5.65 -8.15
C GLU A 62 -29.44 4.92 -7.22
N PHE A 63 -28.91 5.62 -6.21
CA PHE A 63 -28.07 5.02 -5.19
C PHE A 63 -28.82 3.95 -4.38
N GLU A 64 -30.07 4.23 -3.97
CA GLU A 64 -30.87 3.28 -3.19
C GLU A 64 -31.23 2.02 -4.00
N LYS A 65 -31.62 2.17 -5.28
CA LYS A 65 -31.91 1.01 -6.16
C LYS A 65 -30.70 0.11 -6.33
N MET A 66 -29.54 0.68 -6.66
CA MET A 66 -28.32 -0.11 -6.89
C MET A 66 -27.82 -0.75 -5.59
N LYS A 67 -27.98 -0.08 -4.44
CA LYS A 67 -27.63 -0.65 -3.13
C LYS A 67 -28.51 -1.84 -2.76
N ASP A 68 -29.81 -1.78 -3.06
CA ASP A 68 -30.74 -2.87 -2.77
C ASP A 68 -30.52 -4.08 -3.68
N ASP A 69 -30.19 -3.86 -4.95
CA ASP A 69 -29.82 -4.94 -5.89
C ASP A 69 -28.56 -5.67 -5.41
N LEU A 70 -27.54 -4.93 -4.98
CA LEU A 70 -26.29 -5.49 -4.44
C LEU A 70 -26.46 -6.23 -3.10
N LYS A 71 -27.57 -6.02 -2.39
CA LYS A 71 -27.88 -6.70 -1.13
C LYS A 71 -28.69 -7.99 -1.34
N LYS A 72 -29.20 -8.21 -2.57
CA LYS A 72 -30.03 -9.36 -2.94
C LYS A 72 -29.27 -10.50 -3.63
N GLU A 73 -27.99 -10.32 -3.94
CA GLU A 73 -27.04 -11.41 -4.25
C GLU A 73 -26.37 -11.94 -2.98
#